data_AF-A0A7C2DNS5-F1
#
_entry.id   AF-A0A7C2DNS5-F1
#
_cell.length_a   1.000
_cell.length_b   1.000
_cell.length_c   1.000
_cell.angle_alpha   90.00
_cell.angle_beta   90.00
_cell.angle_gamma   90.00
#
_symmetry.space_group_name_H-M   'P 1'
#
loop_
_entity.id
_entity.type
_entity.pdbx_description
1 polymer ?
#
loop_
_entity_poly.entity_id
_entity_poly.type
_entity_poly.pdbx_seq_one_letter_code
_entity_poly.pdbx_strand_id
1 'polypeptide(L)' 'MSTRTQIYLTTEQRRRLDELARGRGTTLAQLIREAVDRYLEASGPSAAQALEATFGRAPAFEVPSRDEWDRG' A
#
# COMPACT_ATOMS: atom_id res chain seq x y z
N MET A 1 -7.26 -9.35 -9.93
CA MET A 1 -8.73 -9.31 -10.07
C MET A 1 -9.24 -7.98 -9.51
N SER A 2 -10.39 -7.48 -9.97
CA SER A 2 -10.98 -6.24 -9.44
C SER A 2 -12.29 -6.56 -8.71
N THR A 3 -12.46 -6.01 -7.51
CA THR A 3 -13.71 -6.08 -6.74
C THR A 3 -14.48 -4.77 -6.90
N ARG A 4 -15.82 -4.82 -6.98
CA ARG A 4 -16.66 -3.62 -7.06
C ARG A 4 -16.83 -3.03 -5.67
N THR A 5 -16.49 -1.75 -5.53
CA THR A 5 -16.68 -0.97 -4.29
C THR A 5 -17.51 0.27 -4.59
N GLN A 6 -18.48 0.57 -3.73
CA GLN A 6 -19.26 1.79 -3.80
C GLN A 6 -18.79 2.76 -2.72
N ILE A 7 -18.50 3.99 -3.11
CA ILE A 7 -18.07 5.07 -2.22
C ILE A 7 -18.99 6.27 -2.36
N TYR A 8 -19.22 6.96 -1.26
CA TYR A 8 -19.95 8.23 -1.28
C TYR A 8 -18.95 9.37 -1.44
N LEU A 9 -19.25 10.28 -2.35
CA LEU A 9 -18.49 11.50 -2.60
C LEU A 9 -19.46 12.67 -2.48
N THR A 10 -18.96 13.82 -2.02
CA THR A 10 -19.74 15.04 -2.17
C THR A 10 -19.88 15.38 -3.65
N THR A 11 -20.95 16.11 -4.00
CA THR A 11 -21.17 16.59 -5.38
C THR A 11 -19.95 17.34 -5.91
N GLU A 12 -19.31 18.15 -5.06
CA GLU A 12 -18.12 18.91 -5.43
C GLU A 12 -16.89 18.03 -5.67
N GLN A 13 -16.67 17.00 -4.83
CA GLN A 13 -15.60 16.03 -5.06
C GLN A 13 -15.80 15.32 -6.40
N ARG A 14 -17.03 14.86 -6.67
CA ARG A 14 -17.34 14.19 -7.93
C ARG A 14 -17.09 15.10 -9.14
N ARG A 15 -17.54 16.35 -9.08
CA ARG A 15 -17.32 17.34 -10.16
C ARG A 15 -15.84 17.54 -10.45
N ARG A 16 -15.02 17.76 -9.41
CA ARG A 16 -13.57 17.96 -9.56
C ARG A 16 -12.87 16.74 -10.15
N LEU A 17 -13.26 15.54 -9.74
CA LEU A 17 -12.69 14.31 -10.27
C LEU A 17 -13.08 14.09 -11.74
N ASP A 18 -14.31 14.42 -12.13
CA ASP A 18 -14.76 14.33 -13.53
C ASP A 18 -13.99 15.34 -14.42
N GLU A 19 -13.79 16.57 -13.94
CA GLU A 19 -12.97 17.58 -14.64
C GLU A 19 -11.52 17.13 -14.80
N LEU A 20 -10.92 16.59 -13.73
CA LEU A 20 -9.55 16.09 -13.76
C LEU A 20 -9.40 14.87 -14.68
N ALA A 21 -10.37 13.95 -14.67
CA ALA A 21 -10.38 12.78 -15.54
C ALA A 21 -10.45 13.18 -17.01
N ARG A 22 -11.34 14.14 -17.35
CA ARG A 22 -11.43 14.71 -18.71
C ARG A 22 -10.13 15.39 -19.13
N GLY A 23 -9.55 16.23 -18.27
CA GLY A 23 -8.29 16.92 -18.56
C GLY A 23 -7.12 15.96 -18.80
N ARG A 24 -7.15 14.76 -18.20
CA ARG A 24 -6.13 13.71 -18.36
C ARG A 24 -6.46 12.68 -19.44
N GLY A 25 -7.63 12.75 -20.07
CA GLY A 25 -8.09 11.72 -21.02
C GLY A 25 -8.26 10.33 -20.41
N THR A 26 -8.57 10.24 -19.11
CA THR A 26 -8.70 8.98 -18.37
C THR A 26 -10.11 8.82 -17.80
N THR A 27 -10.45 7.64 -17.31
CA THR A 27 -11.73 7.39 -16.63
C THR A 27 -11.65 7.76 -15.15
N LEU A 28 -12.80 8.12 -14.56
CA LEU A 28 -12.92 8.31 -13.11
C LEU A 28 -12.41 7.08 -12.32
N ALA A 29 -12.70 5.87 -12.82
CA ALA A 29 -12.27 4.64 -12.18
C ALA A 29 -10.74 4.47 -12.20
N GLN A 30 -10.08 4.81 -13.30
CA GLN A 30 -8.60 4.80 -13.37
C GLN A 30 -8.00 5.83 -12.40
N LEU A 31 -8.58 7.03 -12.35
CA LEU A 31 -8.11 8.09 -11.47
C LEU A 31 -8.27 7.73 -9.98
N ILE A 32 -9.40 7.13 -9.61
CA ILE A 32 -9.62 6.63 -8.24
C ILE A 32 -8.61 5.53 -7.89
N ARG A 33 -8.36 4.58 -8.81
CA ARG A 33 -7.37 3.51 -8.57
C ARG A 33 -5.98 4.09 -8.34
N GLU A 34 -5.52 4.99 -9.21
CA GLU A 34 -4.21 5.65 -9.07
C GLU A 34 -4.09 6.40 -7.75
N ALA A 35 -5.16 7.08 -7.31
CA ALA A 35 -5.18 7.76 -6.01
C ALA A 35 -5.10 6.78 -4.83
N VAL A 36 -5.79 5.65 -4.91
CA VAL A 36 -5.74 4.59 -3.89
C VAL A 36 -4.36 3.94 -3.86
N ASP A 37 -3.77 3.60 -5.01
CA ASP A 37 -2.44 3.01 -5.09
C ASP A 37 -1.40 3.93 -4.45
N ARG A 38 -1.42 5.23 -4.79
CA ARG A 38 -0.54 6.23 -4.18
C ARG A 38 -0.76 6.37 -2.66
N TYR A 39 -1.99 6.26 -2.19
CA TYR A 39 -2.29 6.30 -0.75
C TYR A 39 -1.73 5.07 -0.01
N LEU A 40 -1.83 3.88 -0.62
CA LEU A 40 -1.30 2.65 -0.06
C LEU A 40 0.24 2.63 -0.08
N GLU A 41 0.87 3.13 -1.15
CA GLU A 41 2.33 3.30 -1.22
C GLU A 41 2.84 4.26 -0.14
N ALA A 42 2.17 5.40 0.05
CA ALA A 42 2.53 6.38 1.06
C ALA A 42 2.38 5.86 2.50
N SER A 43 1.53 4.85 2.71
CA SER A 43 1.35 4.21 4.01
C SER A 43 2.54 3.31 4.39
N GLY A 44 3.46 3.05 3.45
CA GLY A 44 4.65 2.22 3.64
C GLY A 44 4.33 0.75 3.94
N PRO A 45 5.33 -0.14 3.90
CA PRO A 45 5.17 -1.46 4.49
C PRO A 45 4.90 -1.29 5.99
N SER A 46 3.90 -2.01 6.50
CA SER A 46 3.74 -2.16 7.95
C SER A 46 5.05 -2.68 8.57
N ALA A 47 5.27 -2.40 9.86
CA ALA A 47 6.48 -2.89 10.55
C ALA A 47 6.70 -4.40 10.35
N ALA A 48 5.62 -5.19 10.31
CA ALA A 48 5.67 -6.63 10.02
C ALA A 48 6.12 -6.93 8.58
N GLN A 49 5.60 -6.20 7.57
CA GLN A 49 6.02 -6.36 6.18
C GLN A 49 7.47 -5.92 5.95
N ALA A 50 7.92 -4.87 6.64
CA ALA A 50 9.31 -4.43 6.60
C ALA A 50 10.25 -5.47 7.25
N LEU A 51 9.82 -6.06 8.38
CA LEU A 51 10.55 -7.14 9.05
C LEU A 51 10.64 -8.38 8.15
N GLU A 52 9.53 -8.81 7.56
CA GLU A 52 9.47 -9.97 6.66
C GLU A 52 10.36 -9.77 5.43
N ALA A 53 10.32 -8.60 4.81
CA ALA A 53 11.17 -8.29 3.66
C ALA A 53 12.68 -8.30 3.99
N THR A 54 13.04 -8.01 5.25
CA THR A 54 14.45 -7.91 5.70
C THR A 54 14.97 -9.22 6.28
N PHE A 55 14.17 -9.90 7.11
CA PHE A 55 14.55 -11.06 7.92
C PHE A 55 13.86 -12.36 7.50
N GLY A 56 12.82 -12.32 6.68
CA GLY A 56 12.08 -13.50 6.19
C GLY A 56 12.78 -14.29 5.08
N ARG A 57 14.03 -13.94 4.72
CA ARG A 57 14.77 -14.60 3.63
C ARG A 57 15.23 -16.03 3.96
N ALA A 58 15.21 -16.41 5.24
CA ALA A 58 15.54 -17.75 5.71
C ALA A 58 14.65 -18.13 6.92
N PRO A 59 13.36 -18.46 6.70
CA PRO A 59 12.42 -18.72 7.79
C PRO A 59 12.73 -20.02 8.57
N ALA A 60 13.53 -20.91 7.97
CA ALA A 60 14.03 -22.12 8.61
C ALA A 60 15.38 -21.93 9.33
N PHE A 61 15.87 -20.69 9.43
CA PHE A 61 17.12 -20.40 10.11
C PHE A 61 16.89 -20.47 11.63
N GLU A 62 17.49 -21.45 12.28
CA GLU A 62 17.50 -21.53 13.74
C GLU A 62 18.41 -20.41 14.28
N VAL A 63 17.81 -19.46 15.00
CA VAL A 63 18.56 -18.41 15.68
C VAL A 63 19.13 -19.00 16.97
N PRO A 64 20.46 -19.03 17.16
CA PRO A 64 21.08 -19.54 18.37
C PRO A 64 20.63 -18.75 19.60
N SER A 65 20.63 -19.39 20.78
CA SER A 65 20.27 -18.70 22.02
C SER A 65 21.17 -17.49 22.24
N ARG A 66 20.60 -16.40 22.75
CA ARG A 66 21.37 -15.20 23.13
C ARG A 66 22.40 -15.48 24.23
N ASP A 67 22.24 -16.59 24.95
CA ASP A 67 23.18 -17.02 25.99
C ASP A 67 24.49 -17.56 25.40
N GLU A 68 24.50 -17.94 24.12
CA GLU A 68 25.69 -18.38 23.40
C GLU A 68 26.52 -17.21 22.86
N TRP A 69 26.04 -15.98 23.02
CA TRP A 69 26.69 -14.81 22.47
C TRP A 69 27.77 -14.36 23.44
N ASP A 70 29.02 -14.35 22.96
CA ASP A 70 30.14 -13.85 23.74
C ASP A 70 30.00 -12.34 23.93
N ARG A 71 29.58 -11.95 25.14
CA ARG A 71 29.56 -10.56 25.60
C ARG A 71 30.87 -10.36 26.35
N GLY A 72 31.95 -10.15 25.57
CA GLY A 72 33.27 -9.84 26.11
C GLY A 72 33.25 -8.76 27.18
#